data_AF-A0AAV8F485-F1
#
_entry.id   AF-A0AAV8F485-F1
#
_cell.length_a   1.000
_cell.length_b   1.000
_cell.length_c   1.000
_cell.angle_alpha   90.00
_cell.angle_beta   90.00
_cell.angle_gamma   90.00
#
_symmetry.space_group_name_H-M   'P 1'
#
loop_
_entity.id
_entity.type
_entity.pdbx_description
1 polymer ?
#
loop_
_entity_poly.entity_id
_entity_poly.type
_entity_poly.pdbx_seq_one_letter_code
_entity_poly.pdbx_strand_id
1 'polypeptide(L)'
;MEEAQVFDEMLAVVNSCIARVGWRLRPHSKRHLSNDILALSTGLRSVTLVDYDGIMPQLQHNLSKLLYHARQEAVILKPLRVMVISDMAYLIHVGGLAELAFSALQLPNQLHLLDTQYDPPRLFQSDVGGNQLVTELVQVQKMFSEVFPSRADIDLLPIVPSGENEKSEPSENNSFDSLCVDLTGFIQNVEISIPTLNGWLLGYPVTYLFSNEKLKNATSTISMQPLHIYKIFVTRNKVRGAKCEHELMSSFSVPFGVSTRGEREPWAEEFLARMRQKVEVSSMVWCSIRMEVEAITELRSVVF
;
A
#
# COMPACT_ATOMS: atom_id res chain seq x y z
N MET A 1 -6.81 15.14 22.68
CA MET A 1 -5.49 15.08 23.34
C MET A 1 -5.23 13.66 23.84
N GLU A 2 -6.21 13.00 24.48
CA GLU A 2 -6.15 11.56 24.82
C GLU A 2 -5.97 10.66 23.58
N GLU A 3 -6.66 10.91 22.46
CA GLU A 3 -6.53 10.06 21.26
C GLU A 3 -5.15 10.10 20.59
N ALA A 4 -4.46 11.25 20.61
CA ALA A 4 -3.09 11.33 20.05
C ALA A 4 -2.10 10.49 20.88
N GLN A 5 -2.32 10.45 22.20
CA GLN A 5 -1.54 9.63 23.13
C GLN A 5 -1.72 8.13 22.85
N VAL A 6 -2.93 7.69 22.45
CA VAL A 6 -3.19 6.28 22.07
C VAL A 6 -2.28 5.84 20.92
N PHE A 7 -2.04 6.68 19.92
CA PHE A 7 -1.17 6.34 18.80
C PHE A 7 0.31 6.33 19.19
N ASP A 8 0.74 7.19 20.11
CA ASP A 8 2.11 7.15 20.64
C ASP A 8 2.36 5.90 21.50
N GLU A 9 1.37 5.52 22.32
CA GLU A 9 1.39 4.27 23.09
C GLU A 9 1.39 3.04 22.17
N MET A 10 0.57 3.03 21.11
CA MET A 10 0.59 2.00 20.07
C MET A 10 1.97 1.87 19.44
N LEU A 11 2.63 2.98 19.09
CA LEU A 11 3.97 2.94 18.52
C LEU A 11 5.01 2.46 19.54
N ALA A 12 4.85 2.78 20.83
CA ALA A 12 5.71 2.23 21.88
C ALA A 12 5.56 0.70 21.98
N VAL A 13 4.33 0.18 21.91
CA VAL A 13 4.04 -1.27 21.85
C VAL A 13 4.71 -1.91 20.63
N VAL A 14 4.55 -1.33 19.44
CA VAL A 14 5.19 -1.83 18.21
C VAL A 14 6.71 -1.88 18.38
N ASN A 15 7.31 -0.81 18.91
CA ASN A 15 8.75 -0.74 19.14
C ASN A 15 9.26 -1.78 20.14
N SER A 16 8.49 -2.05 21.21
CA SER A 16 8.77 -3.11 22.18
C SER A 16 8.67 -4.50 21.53
N CYS A 17 7.64 -4.72 20.71
CA CYS A 17 7.43 -5.98 20.01
C CYS A 17 8.52 -6.25 18.96
N ILE A 18 9.02 -5.24 18.24
CA ILE A 18 10.17 -5.41 17.32
C ILE A 18 11.38 -5.99 18.07
N ALA A 19 11.67 -5.46 19.27
CA ALA A 19 12.76 -5.96 20.10
C ALA A 19 12.49 -7.39 20.59
N ARG A 20 11.24 -7.69 21.00
CA ARG A 20 10.81 -9.03 21.45
C ARG A 20 10.92 -10.09 20.35
N VAL A 21 10.59 -9.75 19.12
CA VAL A 21 10.71 -10.62 17.96
C VAL A 21 12.18 -10.85 17.57
N GLY A 22 13.11 -10.01 18.07
CA GLY A 22 14.52 -10.06 17.70
C GLY A 22 14.78 -9.53 16.28
N TRP A 23 13.85 -8.74 15.72
CA TRP A 23 13.98 -8.21 14.37
C TRP A 23 14.93 -7.01 14.34
N ARG A 24 16.11 -7.21 13.76
CA ARG A 24 17.18 -6.20 13.67
C ARG A 24 16.99 -5.26 12.48
N LEU A 25 16.04 -4.34 12.59
CA LEU A 25 15.82 -3.28 11.60
C LEU A 25 16.85 -2.14 11.75
N ARG A 26 17.33 -1.59 10.63
CA ARG A 26 18.10 -0.34 10.66
C ARG A 26 17.21 0.81 11.18
N PRO A 27 17.79 1.88 11.78
CA PRO A 27 17.01 2.99 12.32
C PRO A 27 16.02 3.61 11.32
N HIS A 28 16.44 3.72 10.05
CA HIS A 28 15.59 4.24 8.97
C HIS A 28 14.40 3.31 8.69
N SER A 29 14.64 2.02 8.46
CA SER A 29 13.61 1.00 8.22
C SER A 29 12.62 0.88 9.38
N LYS A 30 13.12 0.96 10.62
CA LYS A 30 12.28 0.97 11.83
C LYS A 30 11.35 2.18 11.87
N ARG A 31 11.86 3.36 11.48
CA ARG A 31 11.04 4.58 11.37
C ARG A 31 10.00 4.44 10.26
N HIS A 32 10.38 3.92 9.09
CA HIS A 32 9.45 3.66 8.00
C HIS A 32 8.32 2.71 8.40
N LEU A 33 8.64 1.57 9.02
CA LEU A 33 7.64 0.64 9.55
C LEU A 33 6.69 1.28 10.55
N SER A 34 7.22 2.12 11.44
CA SER A 34 6.40 2.85 12.41
C SER A 34 5.43 3.82 11.71
N ASN A 35 5.90 4.52 10.68
CA ASN A 35 5.11 5.46 9.92
C ASN A 35 4.04 4.77 9.07
N ASP A 36 4.37 3.62 8.47
CA ASP A 36 3.42 2.81 7.72
C ASP A 36 2.31 2.26 8.63
N ILE A 37 2.66 1.68 9.77
CA ILE A 37 1.67 1.21 10.76
C ILE A 37 0.79 2.37 11.23
N LEU A 38 1.37 3.54 11.49
CA LEU A 38 0.61 4.73 11.88
C LEU A 38 -0.35 5.19 10.77
N ALA A 39 0.12 5.24 9.52
CA ALA A 39 -0.70 5.63 8.37
C ALA A 39 -1.86 4.65 8.13
N LEU A 40 -1.63 3.35 8.34
CA LEU A 40 -2.66 2.31 8.27
C LEU A 40 -3.68 2.47 9.41
N SER A 41 -3.22 2.58 10.65
CA SER A 41 -4.08 2.68 11.84
C SER A 41 -4.90 3.97 11.92
N THR A 42 -4.47 5.03 11.21
CA THR A 42 -5.20 6.31 11.12
C THR A 42 -6.12 6.39 9.90
N GLY A 43 -6.11 5.37 9.02
CA GLY A 43 -6.89 5.36 7.77
C GLY A 43 -6.32 6.26 6.67
N LEU A 44 -5.14 6.85 6.88
CA LEU A 44 -4.46 7.66 5.88
C LEU A 44 -4.05 6.81 4.67
N ARG A 45 -3.62 5.56 4.91
CA ARG A 45 -3.37 4.53 3.89
C ARG A 45 -4.17 3.27 4.21
N SER A 46 -4.50 2.51 3.17
CA SER A 46 -5.15 1.19 3.29
C SER A 46 -4.14 0.04 3.18
N VAL A 47 -3.07 0.25 2.40
CA VAL A 47 -2.03 -0.74 2.08
C VAL A 47 -0.68 -0.04 2.03
N THR A 48 0.36 -0.70 2.54
CA THR A 48 1.77 -0.34 2.34
C THR A 48 2.56 -1.55 1.86
N LEU A 49 3.43 -1.36 0.87
CA LEU A 49 4.41 -2.36 0.46
C LEU A 49 5.59 -2.28 1.43
N VAL A 50 6.02 -3.44 1.93
CA VAL A 50 7.16 -3.54 2.85
C VAL A 50 8.35 -4.13 2.11
N ASP A 51 9.36 -3.30 1.87
CA ASP A 51 10.57 -3.64 1.11
C ASP A 51 11.87 -3.46 1.91
N TYR A 52 11.78 -3.06 3.18
CA TYR A 52 12.95 -2.69 3.99
C TYR A 52 13.51 -3.84 4.85
N ASP A 53 14.83 -4.03 4.79
CA ASP A 53 15.65 -4.91 5.65
C ASP A 53 15.07 -6.32 5.88
N GLY A 54 14.63 -6.98 4.80
CA GLY A 54 14.13 -8.35 4.85
C GLY A 54 14.12 -9.02 3.48
N ILE A 55 14.11 -10.35 3.50
CA ILE A 55 13.88 -11.19 2.31
C ILE A 55 12.73 -12.14 2.62
N MET A 56 11.94 -12.50 1.61
CA MET A 56 10.94 -13.55 1.76
C MET A 56 11.63 -14.91 1.96
N PRO A 57 11.09 -15.83 2.80
CA PRO A 57 9.86 -15.71 3.60
C PRO A 57 10.08 -15.08 4.99
N GLN A 58 11.31 -14.76 5.37
CA GLN A 58 11.64 -14.24 6.71
C GLN A 58 10.95 -12.90 7.01
N LEU A 59 10.79 -12.04 6.00
CA LEU A 59 10.09 -10.77 6.12
C LEU A 59 8.62 -10.97 6.54
N GLN A 60 7.90 -11.84 5.84
CA GLN A 60 6.52 -12.22 6.19
C GLN A 60 6.45 -12.79 7.60
N HIS A 61 7.36 -13.70 7.97
CA HIS A 61 7.38 -14.30 9.29
C HIS A 61 7.58 -13.24 10.39
N ASN A 62 8.55 -12.33 10.22
CA ASN A 62 8.82 -11.26 11.16
C ASN A 62 7.64 -10.29 11.29
N LEU A 63 7.00 -9.91 10.18
CA LEU A 63 5.82 -9.06 10.17
C LEU A 63 4.65 -9.72 10.91
N SER A 64 4.38 -11.00 10.63
CA SER A 64 3.29 -11.76 11.25
C SER A 64 3.52 -11.91 12.75
N LYS A 65 4.75 -12.21 13.17
CA LYS A 65 5.15 -12.30 14.57
C LYS A 65 5.04 -10.96 15.30
N LEU A 66 5.47 -9.88 14.66
CA LEU A 66 5.31 -8.53 15.18
C LEU A 66 3.84 -8.18 15.41
N LEU A 67 2.99 -8.37 14.39
CA LEU A 67 1.57 -8.01 14.48
C LEU A 67 0.84 -8.82 15.55
N TYR A 68 1.12 -10.12 15.67
CA TYR A 68 0.49 -10.94 16.70
C TYR A 68 0.76 -10.42 18.11
N HIS A 69 2.02 -10.17 18.47
CA HIS A 69 2.36 -9.66 19.79
C HIS A 69 1.79 -8.26 20.00
N ALA A 70 1.92 -7.37 19.02
CA ALA A 70 1.47 -6.00 19.14
C ALA A 70 -0.06 -5.91 19.28
N ARG A 71 -0.83 -6.79 18.63
CA ARG A 71 -2.30 -6.84 18.70
C ARG A 71 -2.85 -7.33 20.02
N GLN A 72 -2.06 -8.08 20.79
CA GLN A 72 -2.44 -8.48 22.15
C GLN A 72 -2.36 -7.30 23.12
N GLU A 73 -1.48 -6.35 22.84
CA GLU A 73 -1.21 -5.19 23.72
C GLU A 73 -1.92 -3.91 23.24
N ALA A 74 -2.18 -3.76 21.93
CA ALA A 74 -2.81 -2.58 21.35
C ALA A 74 -3.98 -2.97 20.44
N VAL A 75 -5.21 -2.70 20.91
CA VAL A 75 -6.47 -3.03 20.21
C VAL A 75 -6.57 -2.35 18.84
N ILE A 76 -6.01 -1.16 18.70
CA ILE A 76 -6.02 -0.40 17.44
C ILE A 76 -5.32 -1.13 16.28
N LEU A 77 -4.41 -2.07 16.58
CA LEU A 77 -3.71 -2.85 15.58
C LEU A 77 -4.50 -4.08 15.12
N LYS A 78 -5.63 -4.41 15.78
CA LYS A 78 -6.44 -5.59 15.44
C LYS A 78 -6.87 -5.66 13.97
N PRO A 79 -7.18 -4.55 13.27
CA PRO A 79 -7.53 -4.59 11.85
C PRO A 79 -6.34 -4.81 10.91
N LEU A 80 -5.09 -4.83 11.41
CA LEU A 80 -3.92 -5.02 10.55
C LEU A 80 -3.66 -6.49 10.23
N ARG A 81 -3.24 -6.76 9.01
CA ARG A 81 -2.82 -8.08 8.52
C ARG A 81 -1.55 -7.95 7.67
N VAL A 82 -0.84 -9.06 7.54
CA VAL A 82 0.18 -9.23 6.50
C VAL A 82 -0.54 -9.79 5.27
N MET A 83 -0.25 -9.25 4.09
CA MET A 83 -0.70 -9.81 2.83
C MET A 83 0.52 -10.13 1.98
N VAL A 84 0.53 -11.26 1.30
CA VAL A 84 1.62 -11.68 0.41
C VAL A 84 1.07 -11.90 -0.98
N ILE A 85 1.77 -11.38 -1.98
CA ILE A 85 1.45 -11.56 -3.39
C ILE A 85 2.76 -11.80 -4.12
N SER A 86 2.94 -13.00 -4.67
CA SER A 86 4.23 -13.44 -5.24
C SER A 86 5.33 -13.37 -4.17
N ASP A 87 6.34 -12.55 -4.39
CA ASP A 87 7.51 -12.32 -3.55
C ASP A 87 7.45 -10.96 -2.82
N MET A 88 6.27 -10.32 -2.84
CA MET A 88 6.02 -9.02 -2.22
C MET A 88 5.21 -9.16 -0.93
N ALA A 89 5.62 -8.46 0.11
CA ALA A 89 4.92 -8.41 1.39
C ALA A 89 4.28 -7.04 1.60
N TYR A 90 3.03 -7.03 2.07
CA TYR A 90 2.26 -5.82 2.33
C TYR A 90 1.75 -5.83 3.76
N LEU A 91 1.67 -4.65 4.37
CA LEU A 91 0.85 -4.41 5.54
C LEU A 91 -0.46 -3.79 5.09
N ILE A 92 -1.57 -4.34 5.55
CA ILE A 92 -2.91 -3.88 5.16
C ILE A 92 -3.74 -3.56 6.40
N HIS A 93 -4.61 -2.57 6.27
CA HIS A 93 -5.75 -2.41 7.16
C HIS A 93 -6.97 -3.04 6.47
N VAL A 94 -7.53 -4.10 7.04
CA VAL A 94 -8.62 -4.88 6.41
C VAL A 94 -9.79 -4.00 5.99
N GLY A 95 -10.31 -3.17 6.90
CA GLY A 95 -11.42 -2.26 6.57
C GLY A 95 -11.07 -1.25 5.47
N GLY A 96 -9.88 -0.64 5.50
CA GLY A 96 -9.43 0.29 4.47
C GLY A 96 -9.19 -0.37 3.11
N LEU A 97 -8.75 -1.64 3.08
CA LEU A 97 -8.62 -2.40 1.83
C LEU A 97 -9.99 -2.78 1.27
N ALA A 98 -10.94 -3.18 2.12
CA ALA A 98 -12.32 -3.43 1.71
C ALA A 98 -12.97 -2.17 1.11
N GLU A 99 -12.78 -1.01 1.74
CA GLU A 99 -13.26 0.28 1.21
C GLU A 99 -12.58 0.65 -0.11
N LEU A 100 -11.27 0.38 -0.26
CA LEU A 100 -10.54 0.59 -1.51
C LEU A 100 -11.09 -0.27 -2.64
N ALA A 101 -11.29 -1.56 -2.39
CA ALA A 101 -11.82 -2.51 -3.36
C ALA A 101 -13.27 -2.17 -3.75
N PHE A 102 -14.11 -1.84 -2.78
CA PHE A 102 -15.49 -1.41 -3.02
C PHE A 102 -15.56 -0.11 -3.82
N SER A 103 -14.76 0.90 -3.47
CA SER A 103 -14.75 2.19 -4.16
C SER A 103 -14.30 2.06 -5.61
N ALA A 104 -13.35 1.16 -5.89
CA ALA A 104 -12.89 0.90 -7.26
C ALA A 104 -14.02 0.38 -8.17
N LEU A 105 -14.95 -0.40 -7.63
CA LEU A 105 -16.11 -0.92 -8.37
C LEU A 105 -17.24 0.12 -8.56
N GLN A 106 -17.39 1.05 -7.62
CA GLN A 106 -18.47 2.06 -7.65
C GLN A 106 -18.07 3.34 -8.39
N LEU A 107 -16.80 3.71 -8.34
CA LEU A 107 -16.26 4.97 -8.87
C LEU A 107 -15.06 4.69 -9.81
N PRO A 108 -15.27 4.02 -10.95
CA PRO A 108 -14.19 3.66 -11.88
C PRO A 108 -13.39 4.88 -12.37
N ASN A 109 -13.99 6.07 -12.37
CA ASN A 109 -13.38 7.30 -12.87
C ASN A 109 -12.25 7.85 -11.97
N GLN A 110 -12.03 7.29 -10.77
CA GLN A 110 -10.99 7.74 -9.84
C GLN A 110 -9.59 7.19 -10.15
N LEU A 111 -9.50 6.09 -10.89
CA LEU A 111 -8.23 5.46 -11.26
C LEU A 111 -7.87 5.83 -12.70
N HIS A 112 -6.76 6.55 -12.86
CA HIS A 112 -6.21 6.85 -14.17
C HIS A 112 -5.18 5.77 -14.54
N LEU A 113 -5.41 5.12 -15.68
CA LEU A 113 -4.58 4.04 -16.17
C LEU A 113 -3.70 4.56 -17.30
N LEU A 114 -2.40 4.30 -17.17
CA LEU A 114 -1.39 4.71 -18.13
C LEU A 114 -0.91 3.49 -18.91
N ASP A 115 -1.26 3.43 -20.19
CA ASP A 115 -0.76 2.41 -21.10
C ASP A 115 0.45 2.93 -21.86
N THR A 116 1.60 2.31 -21.59
CA THR A 116 2.89 2.64 -22.21
C THR A 116 3.16 1.83 -23.47
N GLN A 117 2.21 1.00 -23.94
CA GLN A 117 2.33 0.34 -25.25
C GLN A 117 2.13 1.32 -26.40
N TYR A 118 1.51 2.46 -26.14
CA TYR A 118 1.38 3.56 -27.10
C TYR A 118 2.60 4.48 -27.02
N ASP A 119 3.02 5.00 -28.18
CA ASP A 119 3.94 6.13 -28.29
C ASP A 119 3.23 7.30 -28.99
N PRO A 120 2.90 8.41 -28.29
CA PRO A 120 3.15 8.66 -26.86
C PRO A 120 2.26 7.82 -25.92
N PRO A 121 2.68 7.60 -24.66
CA PRO A 121 1.87 6.90 -23.66
C PRO A 121 0.50 7.55 -23.48
N ARG A 122 -0.53 6.72 -23.28
CA ARG A 122 -1.92 7.19 -23.18
C ARG A 122 -2.46 7.00 -21.77
N LEU A 123 -2.99 8.09 -21.21
CA LEU A 123 -3.75 8.08 -19.97
C LEU A 123 -5.24 7.96 -20.30
N PHE A 124 -5.93 7.01 -19.68
CA PHE A 124 -7.37 6.87 -19.77
C PHE A 124 -7.98 6.58 -18.40
N GLN A 125 -9.27 6.83 -18.27
CA GLN A 125 -10.04 6.43 -17.10
C GLN A 125 -10.48 4.97 -17.24
N SER A 126 -10.69 4.28 -16.12
CA SER A 126 -11.00 2.83 -16.14
C SER A 126 -12.38 2.49 -16.72
N ASP A 127 -13.22 3.48 -17.05
CA ASP A 127 -14.52 3.34 -17.68
C ASP A 127 -14.47 3.15 -19.21
N VAL A 128 -13.28 3.31 -19.82
CA VAL A 128 -13.10 3.16 -21.26
C VAL A 128 -13.14 1.67 -21.64
N GLY A 129 -14.34 1.18 -21.94
CA GLY A 129 -14.56 -0.16 -22.48
C GLY A 129 -13.74 -0.39 -23.76
N GLY A 130 -12.95 -1.46 -23.77
CA GLY A 130 -12.18 -1.87 -24.95
C GLY A 130 -10.81 -2.48 -24.66
N ASN A 131 -10.23 -2.26 -23.47
CA ASN A 131 -8.95 -2.85 -23.08
C ASN A 131 -9.14 -4.09 -22.18
N GLN A 132 -8.64 -5.24 -22.63
CA GLN A 132 -8.74 -6.52 -21.92
C GLN A 132 -8.10 -6.47 -20.53
N LEU A 133 -6.95 -5.80 -20.37
CA LEU A 133 -6.26 -5.67 -19.08
C LEU A 133 -7.05 -4.81 -18.09
N VAL A 134 -7.84 -3.84 -18.56
CA VAL A 134 -8.73 -3.06 -17.69
C VAL A 134 -9.86 -3.93 -17.17
N THR A 135 -10.43 -4.77 -18.05
CA THR A 135 -11.49 -5.72 -17.69
C THR A 135 -11.00 -6.73 -16.65
N GLU A 136 -9.78 -7.24 -16.85
CA GLU A 136 -9.14 -8.15 -15.89
C GLU A 136 -8.84 -7.44 -14.57
N LEU A 137 -8.46 -6.15 -14.58
CA LEU A 137 -8.18 -5.40 -13.36
C LEU A 137 -9.44 -5.26 -12.51
N VAL A 138 -10.57 -4.97 -13.16
CA VAL A 138 -11.88 -4.94 -12.51
C VAL A 138 -12.26 -6.30 -11.93
N GLN A 139 -11.93 -7.40 -12.62
CA GLN A 139 -12.14 -8.76 -12.07
C GLN A 139 -11.29 -8.99 -10.81
N VAL A 140 -10.02 -8.58 -10.83
CA VAL A 140 -9.15 -8.64 -9.65
C VAL A 140 -9.72 -7.80 -8.50
N GLN A 141 -10.15 -6.57 -8.77
CA GLN A 141 -10.78 -5.70 -7.76
C GLN A 141 -12.04 -6.33 -7.14
N LYS A 142 -12.83 -7.03 -7.95
CA LYS A 142 -13.98 -7.79 -7.48
C LYS A 142 -13.56 -8.96 -6.58
N MET A 143 -12.56 -9.73 -6.97
CA MET A 143 -12.01 -10.81 -6.14
C MET A 143 -11.50 -10.29 -4.79
N PHE A 144 -10.79 -9.17 -4.77
CA PHE A 144 -10.37 -8.52 -3.52
C PHE A 144 -11.56 -8.11 -2.63
N SER A 145 -12.65 -7.65 -3.23
CA SER A 145 -13.88 -7.31 -2.48
C SER A 145 -14.57 -8.54 -1.87
N GLU A 146 -14.39 -9.72 -2.48
CA GLU A 146 -14.90 -10.99 -1.96
C GLU A 146 -14.03 -11.54 -0.82
N VAL A 147 -12.70 -11.36 -0.90
CA VAL A 147 -11.75 -11.78 0.16
C VAL A 147 -11.84 -10.87 1.39
N PHE A 148 -12.04 -9.57 1.19
CA PHE A 148 -12.10 -8.58 2.25
C PHE A 148 -13.50 -7.95 2.35
N PRO A 149 -14.46 -8.61 3.04
CA PRO A 149 -15.79 -8.07 3.25
C PRO A 149 -15.76 -6.78 4.09
N SER A 150 -16.80 -5.97 3.94
CA SER A 150 -16.92 -4.65 4.56
C SER A 150 -16.82 -4.66 6.10
N ARG A 151 -16.62 -3.46 6.67
CA ARG A 151 -16.28 -3.15 8.08
C ARG A 151 -17.07 -3.90 9.18
N ALA A 152 -18.23 -4.46 8.87
CA ALA A 152 -19.05 -5.26 9.79
C ALA A 152 -18.48 -6.66 10.10
N ASP A 153 -17.60 -7.20 9.24
CA ASP A 153 -17.15 -8.61 9.30
C ASP A 153 -15.65 -8.77 9.59
N ILE A 154 -14.97 -7.75 10.15
CA ILE A 154 -13.51 -7.76 10.38
C ILE A 154 -13.06 -8.91 11.30
N ASP A 155 -13.93 -9.34 12.23
CA ASP A 155 -13.68 -10.47 13.13
C ASP A 155 -13.98 -11.84 12.49
N LEU A 156 -14.54 -11.87 11.27
CA LEU A 156 -14.99 -13.07 10.56
C LEU A 156 -14.14 -13.43 9.33
N LEU A 157 -13.06 -12.68 9.06
CA LEU A 157 -12.17 -13.03 7.94
C LEU A 157 -11.70 -14.48 8.05
N PRO A 158 -11.94 -15.32 7.03
CA PRO A 158 -11.56 -16.71 7.06
C PRO A 158 -10.04 -16.82 7.19
N ILE A 159 -9.61 -17.48 8.26
CA ILE A 159 -8.27 -18.02 8.40
C ILE A 159 -8.13 -19.04 7.26
N VAL A 160 -7.41 -18.70 6.20
CA VAL A 160 -7.12 -19.67 5.13
C VAL A 160 -6.17 -20.71 5.73
N PRO A 161 -6.58 -21.97 5.92
CA PRO A 161 -5.65 -23.00 6.34
C PRO A 161 -4.81 -23.36 5.12
N SER A 162 -3.51 -23.11 5.19
CA SER A 162 -2.56 -23.70 4.27
C SER A 162 -2.55 -25.22 4.47
N GLY A 163 -3.20 -25.96 3.57
CA GLY A 163 -3.02 -27.40 3.35
C GLY A 163 -3.61 -28.34 4.42
N GLU A 164 -4.49 -29.24 3.98
CA GLU A 164 -4.91 -30.40 4.77
C GLU A 164 -3.70 -31.30 5.08
N ASN A 165 -3.31 -31.42 6.35
CA ASN A 165 -3.13 -32.72 7.03
C ASN A 165 -2.70 -32.61 8.51
N GLU A 166 -3.41 -33.41 9.31
CA GLU A 166 -3.02 -34.10 10.55
C GLU A 166 -2.72 -33.30 11.85
N LYS A 167 -3.65 -33.54 12.80
CA LYS A 167 -3.53 -33.50 14.27
C LYS A 167 -2.09 -33.35 14.79
N SER A 168 -1.74 -32.12 15.15
CA SER A 168 -0.63 -31.85 16.07
C SER A 168 -1.06 -30.73 17.02
N GLU A 169 -0.61 -30.82 18.27
CA GLU A 169 -0.88 -29.86 19.35
C GLU A 169 -0.58 -28.41 18.88
N PRO A 170 -1.29 -27.39 19.40
CA PRO A 170 -1.14 -26.02 18.94
C PRO A 170 0.24 -25.49 19.36
N SER A 171 1.23 -25.67 18.50
CA SER A 171 2.50 -24.98 18.61
C SER A 171 2.26 -23.48 18.42
N GLU A 172 2.96 -22.62 19.18
CA GLU A 172 2.85 -21.16 19.06
C GLU A 172 3.01 -20.67 17.62
N ASN A 173 3.74 -21.42 16.78
CA ASN A 173 3.96 -21.14 15.36
C ASN A 173 2.66 -21.06 14.54
N ASN A 174 1.65 -21.90 14.83
CA ASN A 174 0.39 -21.92 14.05
C ASN A 174 -0.47 -20.66 14.25
N SER A 175 -0.24 -19.91 15.33
CA SER A 175 -1.07 -18.75 15.67
C SER A 175 -0.74 -17.49 14.86
N PHE A 176 0.51 -17.34 14.43
CA PHE A 176 0.99 -16.19 13.66
C PHE A 176 0.64 -16.28 12.18
N ASP A 177 0.63 -17.49 11.61
CA ASP A 177 0.32 -17.72 10.20
C ASP A 177 -1.12 -17.30 9.85
N SER A 178 -2.03 -17.35 10.84
CA SER A 178 -3.41 -16.84 10.70
C SER A 178 -3.52 -15.35 10.38
N LEU A 179 -2.44 -14.58 10.56
CA LEU A 179 -2.39 -13.14 10.28
C LEU A 179 -1.89 -12.81 8.89
N CYS A 180 -1.43 -13.81 8.15
CA CYS A 180 -0.97 -13.68 6.78
C CYS A 180 -2.06 -14.12 5.81
N VAL A 181 -2.37 -13.26 4.84
CA VAL A 181 -3.26 -13.56 3.72
C VAL A 181 -2.38 -13.74 2.48
N ASP A 182 -2.21 -14.97 2.02
CA ASP A 182 -1.48 -15.25 0.79
C ASP A 182 -2.44 -15.22 -0.41
N LEU A 183 -2.26 -14.23 -1.28
CA LEU A 183 -3.00 -14.05 -2.52
C LEU A 183 -2.14 -14.35 -3.75
N THR A 184 -1.00 -14.99 -3.59
CA THR A 184 -0.13 -15.38 -4.71
C THR A 184 -0.90 -16.26 -5.70
N GLY A 185 -1.67 -17.23 -5.21
CA GLY A 185 -2.52 -18.07 -6.06
C GLY A 185 -3.63 -17.31 -6.79
N PHE A 186 -4.12 -16.19 -6.24
CA PHE A 186 -5.21 -15.40 -6.81
C PHE A 186 -4.80 -14.70 -8.11
N ILE A 187 -3.51 -14.39 -8.25
CA ILE A 187 -2.99 -13.65 -9.40
C ILE A 187 -2.14 -14.52 -10.34
N GLN A 188 -2.00 -15.82 -10.07
CA GLN A 188 -1.20 -16.71 -10.93
C GLN A 188 -1.76 -16.85 -12.34
N ASN A 189 -3.07 -16.68 -12.51
CA ASN A 189 -3.76 -16.88 -13.78
C ASN A 189 -4.22 -15.56 -14.43
N VAL A 190 -3.75 -14.40 -13.94
CA VAL A 190 -4.08 -13.11 -14.55
C VAL A 190 -2.93 -12.62 -15.43
N GLU A 191 -3.26 -11.95 -16.52
CA GLU A 191 -2.28 -11.32 -17.41
C GLU A 191 -1.72 -10.02 -16.80
N ILE A 192 -2.43 -9.36 -15.89
CA ILE A 192 -1.95 -8.16 -15.20
C ILE A 192 -0.68 -8.44 -14.40
N SER A 193 0.27 -7.52 -14.50
CA SER A 193 1.52 -7.57 -13.76
C SER A 193 1.42 -7.02 -12.33
N ILE A 194 2.36 -7.46 -11.48
CA ILE A 194 2.52 -6.94 -10.11
C ILE A 194 2.65 -5.41 -10.06
N PRO A 195 3.46 -4.73 -10.90
CA PRO A 195 3.52 -3.26 -10.86
C PRO A 195 2.19 -2.55 -11.11
N THR A 196 1.34 -3.08 -11.99
CA THR A 196 -0.03 -2.56 -12.18
C THR A 196 -0.86 -2.74 -10.93
N LEU A 197 -0.81 -3.93 -10.34
CA LEU A 197 -1.52 -4.22 -9.10
C LEU A 197 -1.04 -3.30 -7.96
N ASN A 198 0.26 -3.06 -7.85
CA ASN A 198 0.87 -2.16 -6.87
C ASN A 198 0.38 -0.73 -7.02
N GLY A 199 0.27 -0.21 -8.25
CA GLY A 199 -0.25 1.13 -8.47
C GLY A 199 -1.65 1.32 -7.89
N TRP A 200 -2.53 0.34 -8.13
CA TRP A 200 -3.87 0.34 -7.56
C TRP A 200 -3.88 0.12 -6.04
N LEU A 201 -3.23 -0.94 -5.54
CA LEU A 201 -3.21 -1.30 -4.12
C LEU A 201 -2.63 -0.18 -3.24
N LEU A 202 -1.55 0.47 -3.70
CA LEU A 202 -0.90 1.55 -2.97
C LEU A 202 -1.66 2.87 -3.07
N GLY A 203 -2.74 2.92 -3.86
CA GLY A 203 -3.64 4.06 -4.01
C GLY A 203 -3.06 5.19 -4.84
N TYR A 204 -2.22 4.88 -5.83
CA TYR A 204 -1.65 5.90 -6.71
C TYR A 204 -2.72 6.44 -7.67
N PRO A 205 -2.73 7.76 -7.93
CA PRO A 205 -3.74 8.36 -8.81
C PRO A 205 -3.55 7.99 -10.28
N VAL A 206 -2.32 7.66 -10.66
CA VAL A 206 -1.94 7.15 -11.98
C VAL A 206 -1.28 5.79 -11.79
N THR A 207 -1.81 4.78 -12.46
CA THR A 207 -1.32 3.40 -12.40
C THR A 207 -0.92 2.94 -13.79
N TYR A 208 0.30 2.41 -13.92
CA TYR A 208 0.76 1.84 -15.18
C TYR A 208 0.05 0.52 -15.47
N LEU A 209 -0.41 0.35 -16.70
CA LEU A 209 -1.05 -0.86 -17.17
C LEU A 209 -0.04 -1.72 -17.93
N PHE A 210 0.40 -2.83 -17.33
CA PHE A 210 1.27 -3.81 -17.97
C PHE A 210 0.67 -5.20 -17.88
N SER A 211 0.77 -5.92 -18.99
CA SER A 211 0.66 -7.38 -19.02
C SER A 211 1.99 -8.03 -18.61
N ASN A 212 1.94 -9.21 -18.01
CA ASN A 212 3.08 -10.06 -17.66
C ASN A 212 4.01 -10.33 -18.86
N GLU A 213 3.45 -10.57 -20.05
CA GLU A 213 4.24 -10.82 -21.26
C GLU A 213 5.09 -9.61 -21.70
N LYS A 214 4.51 -8.40 -21.60
CA LYS A 214 5.13 -7.16 -22.09
C LYS A 214 5.90 -6.40 -21.02
N LEU A 215 5.96 -6.92 -19.79
CA LEU A 215 6.54 -6.22 -18.64
C LEU A 215 7.99 -5.78 -18.92
N LYS A 216 8.84 -6.66 -19.46
CA LYS A 216 10.25 -6.35 -19.78
C LYS A 216 10.43 -5.21 -20.77
N ASN A 217 9.56 -5.14 -21.79
CA ASN A 217 9.61 -4.10 -22.82
C ASN A 217 9.02 -2.78 -22.29
N ALA A 218 8.01 -2.85 -21.43
CA ALA A 218 7.41 -1.68 -20.82
C ALA A 218 8.37 -1.01 -19.81
N THR A 219 9.04 -1.79 -18.97
CA THR A 219 10.02 -1.26 -18.01
C THR A 219 11.22 -0.63 -18.69
N SER A 220 11.73 -1.23 -19.77
CA SER A 220 12.81 -0.62 -20.55
C SER A 220 12.37 0.72 -21.16
N THR A 221 11.15 0.78 -21.70
CA THR A 221 10.59 1.99 -22.31
C THR A 221 10.49 3.13 -21.31
N ILE A 222 9.98 2.87 -20.11
CA ILE A 222 9.82 3.89 -19.07
C ILE A 222 11.17 4.34 -18.53
N SER A 223 12.13 3.40 -18.36
CA SER A 223 13.48 3.73 -17.93
C SER A 223 14.22 4.66 -18.91
N MET A 224 13.73 4.74 -20.16
CA MET A 224 14.28 5.61 -21.21
C MET A 224 13.56 6.95 -21.35
N GLN A 225 12.48 7.18 -20.60
CA GLN A 225 11.69 8.40 -20.67
C GLN A 225 12.00 9.34 -19.49
N PRO A 226 11.92 10.67 -19.69
CA PRO A 226 11.97 11.61 -18.58
C PRO A 226 10.70 11.49 -17.73
N LEU A 227 10.87 11.49 -16.41
CA LEU A 227 9.82 11.19 -15.43
C LEU A 227 9.66 12.33 -14.44
N HIS A 228 8.41 12.66 -14.12
CA HIS A 228 8.07 13.44 -12.94
C HIS A 228 7.88 12.48 -11.77
N ILE A 229 8.64 12.65 -10.69
CA ILE A 229 8.42 11.97 -9.41
C ILE A 229 7.55 12.87 -8.54
N TYR A 230 6.37 12.38 -8.22
CA TYR A 230 5.46 12.97 -7.26
C TYR A 230 5.79 12.40 -5.88
N LYS A 231 6.14 13.28 -4.94
CA LYS A 231 6.44 12.94 -3.55
C LYS A 231 5.37 13.51 -2.65
N ILE A 232 4.77 12.64 -1.83
CA ILE A 232 3.71 13.04 -0.90
C ILE A 232 4.30 13.08 0.50
N PHE A 233 4.31 14.28 1.07
CA PHE A 233 4.81 14.52 2.42
C PHE A 233 3.66 14.79 3.37
N VAL A 234 3.74 14.18 4.54
CA VAL A 234 2.80 14.41 5.64
C VAL A 234 3.54 14.96 6.85
N THR A 235 2.83 15.76 7.65
CA THR A 235 3.35 16.31 8.89
C THR A 235 2.54 15.77 10.05
N ARG A 236 3.25 15.25 11.05
CA ARG A 236 2.64 14.71 12.26
C ARG A 236 2.48 15.80 13.32
N ASN A 237 1.36 15.76 14.05
CA ASN A 237 1.15 16.57 15.25
C ASN A 237 2.15 16.12 16.30
N LYS A 238 3.12 16.99 16.64
CA LYS A 238 4.01 16.76 17.78
C LYS A 238 3.51 17.56 18.98
N VAL A 239 3.66 16.97 20.16
CA VAL A 239 3.48 17.69 21.43
C VAL A 239 4.46 18.88 21.46
N ARG A 240 3.98 20.02 21.99
CA ARG A 240 4.64 21.34 21.94
C ARG A 240 6.16 21.26 22.17
N GLY A 241 6.94 21.76 21.20
CA GLY A 241 8.39 21.99 21.33
C GLY A 241 9.29 21.18 20.39
N ALA A 242 8.79 20.11 19.77
CA ALA A 242 9.55 19.33 18.79
C ALA A 242 9.37 19.87 17.36
N LYS A 243 10.43 19.87 16.54
CA LYS A 243 10.35 20.27 15.13
C LYS A 243 9.34 19.38 14.39
N CYS A 244 8.34 19.98 13.74
CA CYS A 244 7.51 19.31 12.75
C CYS A 244 8.42 18.76 11.65
N GLU A 245 8.47 17.45 11.52
CA GLU A 245 9.23 16.80 10.46
C GLU A 245 8.24 16.40 9.35
N HIS A 246 8.60 16.72 8.11
CA HIS A 246 7.90 16.21 6.94
C HIS A 246 8.38 14.79 6.69
N GLU A 247 7.44 13.86 6.67
CA GLU A 247 7.73 12.46 6.40
C GLU A 247 7.24 12.11 5.00
N LEU A 248 8.12 11.53 4.19
CA LEU A 248 7.74 11.01 2.88
C LEU A 248 6.84 9.79 3.11
N MET A 249 5.57 9.92 2.74
CA MET A 249 4.57 8.86 2.91
C MET A 249 4.53 7.93 1.69
N SER A 250 4.64 8.50 0.49
CA SER A 250 4.65 7.74 -0.76
C SER A 250 5.28 8.56 -1.88
N SER A 251 5.74 7.87 -2.90
CA SER A 251 6.17 8.48 -4.15
C SER A 251 5.76 7.62 -5.33
N PHE A 252 5.39 8.27 -6.43
CA PHE A 252 5.08 7.61 -7.70
C PHE A 252 5.62 8.42 -8.86
N SER A 253 5.87 7.78 -9.99
CA SER A 253 6.44 8.41 -11.19
C SER A 253 5.42 8.49 -12.32
N VAL A 254 5.47 9.55 -13.11
CA VAL A 254 4.62 9.74 -14.29
C VAL A 254 5.48 10.29 -15.44
N PRO A 255 5.37 9.76 -16.69
CA PRO A 255 6.14 10.28 -17.81
C PRO A 255 5.77 11.71 -18.15
N PHE A 256 6.75 12.50 -18.62
CA PHE A 256 6.53 13.91 -18.97
C PHE A 256 5.43 14.10 -20.02
N GLY A 257 5.30 13.17 -20.98
CA GLY A 257 4.24 13.22 -22.00
C GLY A 257 2.82 13.18 -21.43
N VAL A 258 2.67 12.69 -20.19
CA VAL A 258 1.40 12.59 -19.47
C VAL A 258 1.27 13.68 -18.41
N SER A 259 2.38 14.04 -17.77
CA SER A 259 2.46 15.04 -16.70
C SER A 259 3.05 16.35 -17.23
N THR A 260 2.19 17.22 -17.75
CA THR A 260 2.55 18.53 -18.33
C THR A 260 2.38 19.70 -17.34
N ARG A 261 1.52 19.54 -16.33
CA ARG A 261 1.14 20.57 -15.35
C ARG A 261 1.65 20.29 -13.94
N GLY A 262 2.35 19.18 -13.73
CA GLY A 262 2.90 18.81 -12.42
C GLY A 262 1.80 18.66 -11.36
N GLU A 263 1.96 19.32 -10.21
CA GLU A 263 0.95 19.30 -9.13
C GLU A 263 -0.42 19.86 -9.52
N ARG A 264 -0.52 20.58 -10.64
CA ARG A 264 -1.77 21.17 -11.17
C ARG A 264 -2.48 20.29 -12.20
N GLU A 265 -2.08 19.03 -12.31
CA GLU A 265 -2.84 18.04 -13.07
C GLU A 265 -4.20 17.76 -12.38
N PRO A 266 -5.32 17.61 -13.13
CA PRO A 266 -6.63 17.36 -12.53
C PRO A 266 -6.64 16.15 -11.59
N TRP A 267 -5.99 15.05 -12.01
CA TRP A 267 -5.86 13.83 -11.19
C TRP A 267 -4.98 14.03 -9.95
N ALA A 268 -4.00 14.94 -10.01
CA ALA A 268 -3.11 15.25 -8.90
C ALA A 268 -3.83 16.12 -7.85
N GLU A 269 -4.58 17.12 -8.30
CA GLU A 269 -5.40 17.98 -7.45
C GLU A 269 -6.51 17.19 -6.77
N GLU A 270 -7.22 16.32 -7.51
CA GLU A 270 -8.26 15.44 -6.95
C GLU A 270 -7.66 14.48 -5.92
N PHE A 271 -6.53 13.85 -6.23
CA PHE A 271 -5.82 12.99 -5.30
C PHE A 271 -5.44 13.73 -4.01
N LEU A 272 -4.84 14.92 -4.14
CA LEU A 272 -4.43 15.70 -2.98
C LEU A 272 -5.64 16.17 -2.16
N ALA A 273 -6.77 16.50 -2.79
CA ALA A 273 -8.01 16.83 -2.10
C ALA A 273 -8.55 15.64 -1.28
N ARG A 274 -8.59 14.44 -1.85
CA ARG A 274 -8.99 13.21 -1.11
C ARG A 274 -8.05 12.95 0.06
N MET A 275 -6.75 13.12 -0.13
CA MET A 275 -5.76 12.93 0.93
C MET A 275 -5.86 13.97 2.04
N ARG A 276 -6.18 15.24 1.71
CA ARG A 276 -6.49 16.28 2.71
C ARG A 276 -7.70 15.90 3.56
N GLN A 277 -8.76 15.39 2.94
CA GLN A 277 -9.93 14.90 3.67
C GLN A 277 -9.56 13.77 4.66
N LYS A 278 -8.69 12.84 4.26
CA LYS A 278 -8.18 11.80 5.18
C LYS A 278 -7.38 12.40 6.34
N VAL A 279 -6.55 13.41 6.08
CA VAL A 279 -5.81 14.13 7.12
C VAL A 279 -6.74 14.86 8.08
N GLU A 280 -7.82 15.48 7.58
CA GLU A 280 -8.83 16.13 8.42
C GLU A 280 -9.54 15.14 9.34
N VAL A 281 -9.92 13.96 8.84
CA VAL A 281 -10.52 12.88 9.64
C VAL A 281 -9.54 12.35 10.70
N SER A 282 -8.24 12.42 10.44
CA SER A 282 -7.17 11.93 11.32
C SER A 282 -6.34 13.08 11.92
N SER A 283 -6.96 14.25 12.10
CA SER A 283 -6.29 15.48 12.52
C SER A 283 -5.71 15.43 13.93
N MET A 284 -6.05 14.41 14.71
CA MET A 284 -5.41 14.10 16.00
C MET A 284 -3.95 13.66 15.83
N VAL A 285 -3.60 13.03 14.69
CA VAL A 285 -2.25 12.53 14.39
C VAL A 285 -1.56 13.38 13.32
N TRP A 286 -2.27 13.78 12.27
CA TRP A 286 -1.68 14.46 11.11
C TRP A 286 -2.13 15.92 11.02
N CYS A 287 -1.21 16.85 10.76
CA CYS A 287 -1.52 18.27 10.65
C CYS A 287 -1.78 18.70 9.21
N SER A 288 -0.96 18.20 8.29
CA SER A 288 -0.92 18.69 6.92
C SER A 288 -0.33 17.66 5.98
N ILE A 289 -0.67 17.83 4.71
CA ILE A 289 -0.16 17.06 3.58
C ILE A 289 0.20 18.01 2.45
N ARG A 290 1.31 17.71 1.77
CA ARG A 290 1.76 18.44 0.59
C ARG A 290 2.30 17.48 -0.45
N MET A 291 2.25 17.92 -1.71
CA MET A 291 2.81 17.22 -2.85
C MET A 291 3.98 18.05 -3.38
N GLU A 292 5.08 17.40 -3.72
CA GLU A 292 6.19 18.00 -4.45
C GLU A 292 6.43 17.19 -5.72
N VAL A 293 6.79 17.88 -6.81
CA VAL A 293 7.08 17.24 -8.10
C VAL A 293 8.52 17.52 -8.48
N GLU A 294 9.29 16.45 -8.67
CA GLU A 294 10.68 16.49 -9.10
C GLU A 294 10.82 15.94 -10.52
N ALA A 295 11.54 16.66 -11.37
CA ALA A 295 11.84 16.24 -12.73
C ALA A 295 13.13 15.40 -12.75
N ILE A 296 13.06 14.17 -13.25
CA ILE A 296 14.23 13.35 -13.57
C ILE A 296 14.40 13.32 -15.08
N THR A 297 15.45 14.00 -15.54
CA THR A 297 15.82 14.11 -16.97
C THR A 297 17.05 13.28 -17.34
N GLU A 298 17.75 12.70 -16.36
CA GLU A 298 18.96 11.91 -16.60
C GLU A 298 18.67 10.41 -16.51
N LEU A 299 19.03 9.69 -17.58
CA LEU A 299 18.96 8.23 -17.74
C LEU A 299 19.91 7.53 -16.77
N ARG A 300 19.55 7.46 -15.48
CA ARG A 300 20.10 6.46 -14.57
C ARG A 300 19.00 5.45 -14.33
N SER A 301 19.26 4.21 -14.74
CA SER A 301 18.42 3.02 -14.55
C SER A 301 17.54 3.12 -13.31
N VAL A 302 16.29 3.54 -13.50
CA VAL A 302 15.27 3.54 -12.45
C VAL A 302 14.80 2.10 -12.34
N VAL A 303 15.09 1.46 -11.21
CA VAL A 303 14.54 0.14 -10.88
C VAL A 303 13.15 0.41 -10.30
N PHE A 304 12.13 -0.10 -10.99
CA PHE A 304 10.74 -0.15 -10.52
C PHE A 304 10.55 -1.28 -9.50
#